data_AF-A0A349BWC9-F1
#
_entry.id   AF-A0A349BWC9-F1
#
_cell.length_a   1.000
_cell.length_b   1.000
_cell.length_c   1.000
_cell.angle_alpha   90.00
_cell.angle_beta   90.00
_cell.angle_gamma   90.00
#
_symmetry.space_group_name_H-M   'P 1'
#
loop_
_entity.id
_entity.type
_entity.pdbx_description
1 polymer ?
#
loop_
_entity_poly.entity_id
_entity_poly.type
_entity_poly.pdbx_seq_one_letter_code
_entity_poly.pdbx_strand_id
1 'polypeptide(L)' 'MEKVRDTLANAKNKGSFSLTIITGNSSVLQQRIFNEILEDSSFTYYIPSWNLGQIIVEYMVL' A
#
# COMPACT_ATOMS: atom_id res chain seq x y z
N MET A 1 -4.52 -6.55 -9.11
CA MET A 1 -3.36 -6.63 -8.18
C MET A 1 -2.08 -6.14 -8.84
N GLU A 2 -1.78 -6.56 -10.07
CA GLU A 2 -0.62 -6.09 -10.86
C GLU A 2 -0.41 -4.57 -10.83
N LYS A 3 -1.44 -3.77 -11.15
CA LYS A 3 -1.36 -2.30 -11.09
C LYS A 3 -0.86 -1.74 -9.76
N VAL A 4 -1.23 -2.35 -8.62
CA VAL A 4 -0.78 -1.90 -7.29
C VAL A 4 0.71 -2.20 -7.13
N ARG A 5 1.15 -3.42 -7.50
CA ARG A 5 2.57 -3.81 -7.45
C ARG A 5 3.43 -2.90 -8.30
N ASP A 6 3.04 -2.68 -9.55
CA ASP A 6 3.81 -1.86 -10.49
C ASP A 6 3.90 -0.42 -10.01
N THR A 7 2.81 0.13 -9.49
CA THR A 7 2.80 1.51 -8.96
C THR A 7 3.74 1.65 -7.78
N LEU A 8 3.71 0.72 -6.82
CA LEU A 8 4.58 0.74 -5.65
C LEU A 8 6.05 0.53 -6.02
N ALA A 9 6.35 -0.40 -6.93
CA ALA A 9 7.71 -0.64 -7.41
C ALA A 9 8.26 0.59 -8.16
N ASN A 10 7.46 1.20 -9.04
CA ASN A 10 7.84 2.41 -9.75
C ASN A 10 8.04 3.61 -8.82
N ALA A 11 7.23 3.73 -7.77
CA ALA A 11 7.41 4.76 -6.75
C ALA A 11 8.70 4.53 -5.95
N LYS A 12 8.95 3.30 -5.51
CA LYS A 12 10.19 2.91 -4.81
C LYS A 12 11.43 3.24 -5.62
N ASN A 13 11.43 2.96 -6.91
CA ASN A 13 12.56 3.24 -7.81
C ASN A 13 12.86 4.73 -7.96
N LYS A 14 11.91 5.62 -7.62
CA LYS A 14 12.09 7.08 -7.64
C LYS A 14 12.56 7.63 -6.29
N GLY A 15 12.64 6.80 -5.25
CA GLY A 15 13.05 7.19 -3.90
C GLY A 15 11.94 7.02 -2.88
N SER A 16 12.00 7.83 -1.81
CA SER A 16 11.00 7.83 -0.74
C SER A 16 9.62 8.22 -1.27
N PHE A 17 8.57 7.56 -0.78
CA PHE A 17 7.20 7.87 -1.18
C PHE A 17 6.20 7.68 -0.03
N SER A 18 5.05 8.36 -0.17
CA SER A 18 3.82 8.07 0.57
C SER A 18 2.68 8.04 -0.44
N LEU A 19 1.98 6.91 -0.51
CA LEU A 19 0.88 6.67 -1.45
C LEU A 19 -0.36 6.17 -0.72
N THR A 20 -1.52 6.49 -1.26
CA THR A 20 -2.82 6.03 -0.74
C THR A 20 -3.45 5.06 -1.72
N ILE A 21 -3.72 3.85 -1.27
CA ILE A 21 -4.51 2.86 -1.99
C ILE A 21 -5.96 2.98 -1.53
N ILE A 22 -6.86 3.31 -2.45
CA ILE A 22 -8.30 3.39 -2.17
C ILE A 22 -8.92 2.02 -2.48
N THR A 23 -9.33 1.29 -1.45
CA THR A 23 -9.95 -0.03 -1.56
C THR A 23 -11.47 0.02 -1.43
N GLY A 24 -12.02 1.14 -0.95
CA GLY A 24 -13.35 1.16 -0.35
C GLY A 24 -13.39 0.24 0.89
N ASN A 25 -14.57 0.00 1.45
CA ASN A 25 -14.75 -0.83 2.65
C ASN A 25 -14.69 -2.36 2.37
N SER A 26 -14.02 -2.77 1.28
CA SER A 26 -13.89 -4.19 0.92
C SER A 26 -12.78 -4.84 1.73
N SER A 27 -13.13 -5.54 2.80
CA SER A 27 -12.20 -6.31 3.62
C SER A 27 -11.46 -7.39 2.82
N VAL A 28 -12.14 -8.00 1.85
CA VAL A 28 -11.52 -9.01 0.96
C VAL A 28 -10.42 -8.38 0.10
N LEU A 29 -10.65 -7.19 -0.45
CA LEU A 29 -9.63 -6.51 -1.25
C LEU A 29 -8.44 -6.07 -0.38
N GLN A 30 -8.72 -5.54 0.82
CA GLN A 30 -7.70 -5.16 1.79
C GLN A 30 -6.82 -6.34 2.19
N GLN A 31 -7.43 -7.47 2.56
CA GLN A 31 -6.68 -8.67 2.97
C GLN A 31 -5.78 -9.18 1.85
N ARG A 32 -6.26 -9.14 0.60
CA ARG A 32 -5.44 -9.52 -0.54
C ARG A 32 -4.27 -8.58 -0.76
N ILE A 33 -4.46 -7.27 -0.58
CA ILE A 33 -3.36 -6.31 -0.68
C ILE A 33 -2.34 -6.52 0.45
N PHE A 34 -2.80 -6.79 1.68
CA PHE A 34 -1.91 -7.11 2.79
C PHE A 34 -1.09 -8.38 2.50
N ASN A 35 -1.76 -9.51 2.32
CA ASN A 35 -1.10 -10.81 2.20
C ASN A 35 -0.29 -10.95 0.91
N GLU A 36 -0.77 -10.42 -0.21
CA GLU A 36 -0.10 -10.63 -1.50
C GLU A 36 1.00 -9.58 -1.74
N ILE A 37 0.88 -8.35 -1.20
CA ILE A 37 1.72 -7.21 -1.60
C ILE A 37 2.49 -6.59 -0.45
N LEU A 38 1.86 -6.34 0.70
CA LEU A 38 2.42 -5.47 1.73
C LEU A 38 3.16 -6.22 2.85
N GLU A 39 2.67 -7.37 3.31
CA GLU A 39 3.27 -8.16 4.41
C GLU A 39 4.73 -8.55 4.15
N ASP A 40 5.04 -8.99 2.92
CA ASP A 40 6.40 -9.40 2.53
C ASP A 40 7.24 -8.25 1.93
N SER A 41 6.82 -7.01 2.13
CA SER A 41 7.48 -5.84 1.53
C SER A 41 8.35 -5.05 2.53
N SER A 42 9.16 -4.15 2.00
CA SER A 42 9.92 -3.16 2.80
C SER A 42 9.10 -1.91 3.12
N PHE A 43 7.80 -1.93 2.83
CA PHE A 43 6.92 -0.77 3.01
C PHE A 43 6.32 -0.77 4.40
N THR A 44 6.20 0.42 4.98
CA THR A 44 5.35 0.63 6.17
C THR A 44 3.94 0.94 5.68
N TYR A 45 2.91 0.39 6.32
CA TYR A 45 1.54 0.62 5.90
C TYR A 45 0.55 0.58 7.05
N TYR A 46 -0.56 1.31 6.91
CA TYR A 46 -1.64 1.34 7.88
C TYR A 46 -2.98 1.76 7.26
N ILE A 47 -4.09 1.36 7.89
CA ILE A 47 -5.41 1.92 7.61
C ILE A 47 -5.58 3.16 8.50
N PRO A 48 -5.83 4.36 7.95
CA PRO A 48 -6.05 5.53 8.76
C PRO A 48 -7.38 5.46 9.54
N SER A 49 -7.38 5.93 10.79
CA SER A 49 -8.57 5.89 11.66
C SER A 49 -9.74 6.73 11.13
N TRP A 50 -9.47 7.73 10.29
CA TRP A 50 -10.48 8.60 9.69
C TRP A 50 -11.08 8.04 8.39
N ASN A 51 -10.50 6.99 7.78
CA ASN A 51 -11.04 6.38 6.57
C ASN A 51 -10.65 4.91 6.43
N LEU A 52 -11.58 4.02 6.77
CA LEU A 52 -11.38 2.57 6.70
C LEU A 52 -11.31 2.03 5.27
N GLY A 53 -11.65 2.84 4.26
CA GLY A 53 -11.58 2.47 2.85
C GLY A 53 -10.23 2.75 2.19
N GLN A 54 -9.22 3.13 2.97
CA GLN A 54 -7.90 3.53 2.52
C GLN A 54 -6.81 2.71 3.20
N ILE A 55 -5.70 2.54 2.49
CA ILE A 55 -4.44 2.03 3.03
C ILE A 55 -3.37 3.06 2.65
N ILE A 56 -2.67 3.59 3.64
CA ILE A 56 -1.50 4.45 3.43
C ILE A 56 -0.27 3.54 3.40
N VAL A 57 0.58 3.71 2.39
CA VAL A 57 1.79 2.92 2.16
C VAL A 57 2.98 3.87 1.98
N GLU A 58 4.02 3.63 2.75
CA GLU A 58 5.18 4.50 2.89
C GLU A 58 6.48 3.72 2.70
N TYR A 59 7.45 4.39 2.10
CA TYR A 59 8.81 3.90 1.95
C TYR A 59 9.78 5.05 2.13
N MET A 60 10.81 4.86 2.95
CA MET A 60 11.85 5.85 3.20
C MET A 60 13.20 5.24 2.85
N VAL A 61 13.93 5.89 1.94
CA VAL A 61 15.35 5.60 1.72
C VAL A 61 16.12 6.24 2.87
N LEU A 62 16.89 5.42 3.59
CA LEU A 62 17.81 5.86 4.64
C LEU A 62 19.06 6.51 4.05
#